data_AF-A0A4V1ZV18-F1
#
_entry.id   AF-A0A4V1ZV18-F1
#
_cell.length_a   1.000
_cell.length_b   1.000
_cell.length_c   1.000
_cell.angle_alpha   90.00
_cell.angle_beta   90.00
_cell.angle_gamma   90.00
#
_symmetry.space_group_name_H-M   'P 1'
#
loop_
_entity.id
_entity.type
_entity.pdbx_description
1 polymer ?
#
loop_
_entity_poly.entity_id
_entity_poly.type
_entity_poly.pdbx_seq_one_letter_code
_entity_poly.pdbx_strand_id
1 'polypeptide(L)'
;MPFKTNAERRHHIPKQRYRVTNSAAYDAALRQRGSLTVWLTDAAIAAWKAEPQSTRGGQSRYSALAIATALTLRSVFCLALRQTEG
;
A
#
# COMPACT_ATOMS: atom_id res chain seq x y z
N MET A 1 17.76 33.02 7.94
CA MET A 1 17.55 31.67 8.50
C MET A 1 18.01 31.64 9.96
N PRO A 2 17.09 31.71 10.94
CA PRO A 2 17.40 31.86 12.37
C PRO A 2 18.21 30.69 12.98
N PHE A 3 18.35 29.59 12.23
CA PHE A 3 19.09 28.42 12.68
C PHE A 3 20.61 28.49 12.45
N LYS A 4 21.12 29.47 11.68
CA LYS A 4 22.56 29.56 11.35
C LYS A 4 23.40 30.20 12.47
N THR A 5 22.83 31.16 13.19
CA THR A 5 23.56 32.01 14.16
C THR A 5 24.02 31.27 15.42
N ASN A 6 23.43 30.11 15.73
CA ASN A 6 23.70 29.37 16.97
C ASN A 6 24.44 28.03 16.73
N ALA A 7 25.08 27.84 15.57
CA ALA A 7 25.70 26.56 15.18
C ALA A 7 26.66 25.99 16.25
N GLU A 8 27.53 26.83 16.81
CA GLU A 8 28.50 26.44 17.83
C GLU A 8 27.86 26.01 19.15
N ARG A 9 26.67 26.52 19.50
CA ARG A 9 26.00 26.26 20.79
C ARG A 9 24.86 25.23 20.71
N ARG A 10 24.62 24.65 19.53
CA ARG A 10 23.52 23.69 19.29
C ARG A 10 23.53 22.47 20.20
N HIS A 11 24.72 22.04 20.64
CA HIS A 11 24.87 20.87 21.50
C HIS A 11 24.35 21.10 22.93
N HIS A 12 24.18 22.37 23.35
CA HIS A 12 23.56 22.74 24.63
C HIS A 12 22.02 22.82 24.57
N ILE A 13 21.43 22.83 23.36
CA ILE A 13 19.97 22.86 23.20
C ILE A 13 19.48 21.42 23.26
N PRO A 14 18.68 21.03 24.26
CA PRO A 14 18.14 19.68 24.33
C PRO A 14 17.29 19.40 23.08
N LYS A 15 17.56 18.28 22.41
CA LYS A 15 16.76 17.87 21.26
C LYS A 15 15.34 17.57 21.74
N GLN A 16 14.36 18.21 21.11
CA GLN A 16 12.96 17.87 21.34
C GLN A 16 12.71 16.43 20.92
N ARG A 17 12.29 15.60 21.86
CA ARG A 17 11.96 14.19 21.64
C ARG A 17 10.46 14.09 21.38
N TYR A 18 10.10 13.76 20.15
CA TYR A 18 8.72 13.50 19.78
C TYR A 18 8.45 12.00 19.84
N ARG A 19 7.31 11.63 20.41
CA ARG A 19 6.79 10.26 20.37
C ARG A 19 5.49 10.28 19.59
N VAL A 20 5.42 9.52 18.50
CA VAL A 20 4.18 9.35 17.74
C VAL A 20 3.25 8.46 18.55
N THR A 21 2.15 9.02 19.05
CA THR A 21 1.15 8.32 19.88
C THR A 21 -0.09 7.93 19.09
N ASN A 22 -0.30 8.51 17.92
CA ASN A 22 -1.52 8.35 17.11
C ASN A 22 -1.35 7.40 15.92
N SER A 23 -0.24 6.64 15.80
CA SER A 23 0.05 5.83 14.61
C SER A 23 -1.11 4.89 14.24
N ALA A 24 -1.68 4.19 15.22
CA ALA A 24 -2.79 3.26 14.97
C ALA A 24 -4.06 3.98 14.45
N ALA A 25 -4.40 5.14 15.04
CA ALA A 25 -5.53 5.93 14.62
C ALA A 25 -5.31 6.56 13.23
N TYR A 26 -4.08 6.98 12.95
CA TYR A 26 -3.67 7.48 11.64
C TYR A 26 -3.76 6.39 10.56
N ASP A 27 -3.27 5.19 10.83
CA ASP A 27 -3.36 4.06 9.90
C ASP A 27 -4.81 3.61 9.66
N ALA A 28 -5.66 3.63 10.70
CA ALA A 28 -7.08 3.34 10.55
C ALA A 28 -7.79 4.38 9.67
N ALA A 29 -7.54 5.67 9.90
CA ALA A 29 -8.07 6.75 9.06
C ALA A 29 -7.54 6.68 7.62
N LEU A 30 -6.29 6.25 7.43
CA LEU A 30 -5.71 6.05 6.10
C LEU A 30 -6.36 4.89 5.35
N ARG A 31 -6.71 3.79 6.04
CA ARG A 31 -7.49 2.68 5.44
C ARG A 31 -8.90 3.10 5.02
N GLN A 32 -9.52 3.99 5.80
CA GLN A 32 -10.86 4.51 5.48
C GLN A 32 -10.84 5.51 4.32
N ARG A 33 -9.74 6.25 4.13
CA ARG A 33 -9.59 7.17 3.01
C ARG A 33 -9.37 6.41 1.70
N GLY A 34 -10.41 6.38 0.86
CA GLY A 34 -10.39 5.69 -0.43
C GLY A 34 -10.83 4.23 -0.37
N SER A 35 -11.55 3.83 0.68
CA SER A 35 -12.16 2.49 0.74
C SER A 35 -13.20 2.33 -0.38
N LEU A 36 -13.02 1.31 -1.21
CA LEU A 36 -13.90 0.97 -2.31
C LEU A 36 -14.32 -0.50 -2.16
N THR A 37 -15.63 -0.75 -2.20
CA THR A 37 -16.18 -2.10 -2.26
C THR A 37 -16.56 -2.41 -3.70
N VAL A 38 -15.93 -3.44 -4.28
CA VAL A 38 -16.21 -3.90 -5.64
C VAL A 38 -16.81 -5.30 -5.58
N TRP A 39 -17.91 -5.51 -6.31
CA TRP A 39 -18.48 -6.84 -6.49
C TRP A 39 -17.90 -7.48 -7.74
N LEU A 40 -17.47 -8.73 -7.60
CA LEU A 40 -16.98 -9.55 -8.69
C LEU A 40 -17.97 -10.68 -8.92
N THR A 41 -18.12 -11.07 -10.18
CA THR A 41 -18.96 -12.21 -10.53
C THR A 41 -18.28 -13.51 -10.10
N ASP A 42 -19.08 -14.52 -9.76
CA ASP A 42 -18.55 -15.85 -9.39
C ASP A 42 -17.69 -16.44 -10.51
N ALA A 43 -18.07 -16.20 -11.77
CA ALA A 43 -17.29 -16.59 -12.94
C ALA A 43 -15.90 -15.93 -12.97
N ALA A 44 -15.81 -14.64 -12.62
CA ALA A 44 -14.53 -13.95 -12.55
C ALA A 44 -13.65 -14.51 -11.43
N ILE A 45 -14.23 -14.77 -10.26
CA ILE A 45 -13.52 -15.36 -9.11
C ILE A 45 -13.01 -16.77 -9.45
N ALA A 46 -13.84 -17.60 -10.10
CA ALA A 46 -13.45 -18.93 -10.53
C ALA A 46 -12.25 -18.90 -11.50
N ALA A 47 -12.19 -17.89 -12.37
CA ALA A 47 -11.11 -17.69 -13.33
C ALA A 47 -9.83 -17.05 -12.75
N TRP A 48 -9.78 -16.72 -11.46
CA TRP A 48 -8.62 -16.07 -10.85
C TRP A 48 -7.48 -17.02 -10.50
N LYS A 49 -7.77 -18.30 -10.28
CA LYS A 49 -6.72 -19.29 -10.03
C LYS A 49 -5.91 -19.47 -11.31
N ALA A 50 -4.59 -19.44 -11.21
CA ALA A 50 -3.76 -19.72 -12.37
C ALA A 50 -3.87 -21.20 -12.77
N GLU A 51 -3.87 -21.45 -14.07
CA GLU A 51 -3.73 -22.80 -14.59
C GLU A 51 -2.35 -23.37 -14.23
N PRO A 52 -2.24 -24.67 -13.90
CA PRO A 52 -0.96 -25.31 -13.63
C PRO A 52 -0.02 -25.15 -14.83
N GLN A 53 1.18 -24.64 -14.59
CA GLN A 53 2.19 -24.49 -15.63
C GLN A 53 3.16 -25.66 -15.61
N SER A 54 3.38 -26.30 -16.76
CA SER A 54 4.41 -27.33 -16.95
C SER A 54 5.80 -26.74 -17.23
N THR A 55 5.92 -25.41 -17.32
CA THR A 55 7.17 -24.71 -17.64
C THR A 55 8.07 -24.61 -16.41
N ARG A 56 9.40 -24.63 -16.64
CA ARG A 56 10.42 -24.52 -15.59
C ARG A 56 10.33 -23.16 -14.88
N GLY A 57 9.97 -23.18 -13.59
CA GLY A 57 9.77 -21.98 -12.77
C GLY A 57 8.83 -22.23 -11.61
N GLY A 58 8.49 -21.18 -10.85
CA GLY A 58 7.46 -21.24 -9.80
C GLY A 58 6.05 -21.24 -10.41
N GLN A 59 5.10 -21.93 -9.77
CA GLN A 59 3.70 -21.90 -10.16
C GLN A 59 3.07 -20.55 -9.82
N SER A 60 2.42 -19.89 -10.79
CA SER A 60 1.62 -18.71 -10.48
C SER A 60 0.42 -19.10 -9.63
N ARG A 61 0.06 -18.27 -8.64
CA ARG A 61 -1.18 -18.45 -7.87
C ARG A 61 -2.36 -17.77 -8.54
N TYR A 62 -2.10 -16.68 -9.26
CA TYR A 62 -3.12 -15.83 -9.88
C TYR A 62 -3.02 -15.86 -11.41
N SER A 63 -4.17 -15.88 -12.07
CA SER A 63 -4.27 -15.83 -13.52
C SER A 63 -3.96 -14.43 -14.06
N ALA A 64 -3.69 -14.33 -15.36
CA ALA A 64 -3.51 -13.03 -16.03
C ALA A 64 -4.75 -12.14 -15.89
N LEU A 65 -5.96 -12.73 -15.87
CA LEU A 65 -7.22 -12.02 -15.64
C LEU A 65 -7.24 -11.35 -14.26
N ALA A 66 -6.86 -12.08 -13.21
CA ALA A 66 -6.80 -11.54 -11.84
C ALA A 66 -5.81 -10.36 -11.77
N ILE A 67 -4.61 -10.52 -12.34
CA ILE A 67 -3.57 -9.49 -12.35
C ILE A 67 -4.02 -8.25 -13.13
N ALA A 68 -4.57 -8.43 -14.34
CA ALA A 68 -5.07 -7.34 -15.15
C ALA A 68 -6.22 -6.57 -14.46
N THR A 69 -7.11 -7.30 -13.79
CA THR A 69 -8.20 -6.70 -13.01
C THR A 69 -7.65 -5.83 -11.86
N ALA A 70 -6.71 -6.34 -11.08
CA ALA A 70 -6.08 -5.58 -9.99
C ALA A 70 -5.34 -4.32 -10.50
N LEU A 71 -4.61 -4.44 -11.61
CA LEU A 71 -3.93 -3.30 -12.24
C LEU A 71 -4.91 -2.26 -12.80
N THR A 72 -6.07 -2.69 -13.29
CA THR A 72 -7.12 -1.81 -13.78
C THR A 72 -7.74 -1.03 -12.62
N LEU A 73 -8.11 -1.72 -11.53
CA LEU A 73 -8.63 -1.07 -10.32
C LEU A 73 -7.62 -0.05 -9.78
N ARG A 74 -6.34 -0.42 -9.72
CA ARG A 74 -5.28 0.51 -9.32
C ARG A 74 -5.26 1.77 -10.19
N SER A 75 -5.34 1.60 -11.51
CA SER A 75 -5.22 2.71 -12.46
C SER A 75 -6.44 3.63 -12.44
N VAL A 76 -7.64 3.06 -12.42
CA VAL A 76 -8.92 3.81 -12.40
C VAL A 76 -9.09 4.59 -11.10
N PHE A 77 -8.71 4.01 -9.96
CA PHE A 77 -8.87 4.63 -8.65
C PHE A 77 -7.60 5.31 -8.13
N CYS A 78 -6.55 5.39 -8.96
CA CYS A 78 -5.24 5.96 -8.63
C CYS A 78 -4.66 5.45 -7.29
N LEU A 79 -4.81 4.16 -7.00
CA LEU A 79 -4.39 3.57 -5.72
C LEU A 79 -2.87 3.36 -5.66
N ALA A 80 -2.29 3.52 -4.47
CA ALA A 80 -0.91 3.13 -4.21
C ALA A 80 -0.79 1.59 -4.17
N LEU A 81 0.35 1.02 -4.60
CA LEU A 81 0.56 -0.45 -4.65
C LEU A 81 0.31 -1.17 -3.31
N ARG A 82 0.50 -0.47 -2.17
CA ARG A 82 0.26 -1.03 -0.84
C ARG A 82 -1.22 -1.18 -0.48
N GLN A 83 -2.12 -0.56 -1.24
CA GLN A 83 -3.58 -0.66 -1.03
C GLN A 83 -4.22 -1.77 -1.86
N THR A 84 -3.45 -2.41 -2.77
CA THR A 84 -3.88 -3.60 -3.52
C THR A 84 -3.43 -4.90 -2.86
N GLU A 85 -2.75 -4.83 -1.72
CA GLU A 85 -2.44 -5.97 -0.86
C GLU A 85 -3.63 -6.13 0.12
N GLY A 86 -4.57 -6.99 -0.25
CA GLY A 86 -5.66 -7.47 0.60
C GLY A 86 -5.43 -8.92 1.00
#